data_AF-A0A238D761-F1
#
_entry.id   AF-A0A238D761-F1
#
_cell.length_a   1.000
_cell.length_b   1.000
_cell.length_c   1.000
_cell.angle_alpha   90.00
_cell.angle_beta   90.00
_cell.angle_gamma   90.00
#
_symmetry.space_group_name_H-M   'P 1'
#
loop_
_entity.id
_entity.type
_entity.pdbx_description
1 polymer ?
#
loop_
_entity_poly.entity_id
_entity_poly.type
_entity_poly.pdbx_seq_one_letter_code
_entity_poly.pdbx_strand_id
1 'polypeptide(L)' 'MRSRCNVFAYMAQLNPSPTFPVLLDQHSQVAHAFGVMDIPTTYLIDKQGLIVRQAVGGRDYDSPAIRQTIEALMR' A
#
# COMPACT_ATOMS: atom_id res chain seq x y z
N MET A 1 0.25 -6.22 22.04
CA MET A 1 -0.78 -5.27 22.53
C MET A 1 -0.52 -3.82 22.08
N ARG A 2 0.67 -3.23 22.30
CA ARG A 2 0.94 -1.78 22.07
C ARG A 2 0.86 -1.28 20.61
N SER A 3 1.33 -2.05 19.62
CA SER A 3 1.42 -1.55 18.23
C SER A 3 0.07 -1.30 17.56
N ARG A 4 -0.97 -2.10 17.90
CA ARG A 4 -2.33 -1.91 17.38
C ARG A 4 -2.90 -0.56 17.80
N CYS A 5 -2.78 -0.20 19.08
CA CYS A 5 -3.29 1.06 19.61
C CYS A 5 -2.64 2.29 18.94
N ASN A 6 -1.33 2.22 18.66
CA ASN A 6 -0.61 3.33 18.04
C ASN A 6 -1.06 3.59 16.58
N VAL A 7 -1.28 2.53 15.79
CA VAL A 7 -1.74 2.69 14.40
C VAL A 7 -3.17 3.24 14.37
N PHE A 8 -4.07 2.72 15.21
CA PHE A 8 -5.44 3.26 15.29
C PHE A 8 -5.47 4.72 15.75
N ALA A 9 -4.67 5.08 16.75
CA ALA A 9 -4.57 6.47 17.22
C ALA A 9 -4.01 7.41 16.14
N TYR A 10 -3.07 6.94 15.32
CA TYR A 10 -2.55 7.70 14.18
C TYR A 10 -3.59 7.85 13.06
N MET A 11 -4.29 6.76 12.69
CA MET A 11 -5.33 6.80 11.66
C MET A 11 -6.47 7.78 12.01
N ALA A 12 -6.82 7.90 13.28
CA ALA A 12 -7.83 8.85 13.75
C ALA A 12 -7.43 10.33 13.56
N GLN A 13 -6.15 10.62 13.34
CA GLN A 13 -5.62 11.97 13.08
C GLN A 13 -5.60 12.32 11.59
N LEU A 14 -5.77 11.34 10.68
CA LEU A 14 -5.73 11.56 9.24
C LEU A 14 -7.05 12.19 8.75
N ASN A 15 -6.93 13.21 7.91
CA ASN A 15 -8.07 13.84 7.23
C ASN A 15 -7.72 14.10 5.74
N PRO A 16 -8.41 13.47 4.77
CA PRO A 16 -9.48 12.49 4.96
C PRO A 16 -8.97 11.18 5.60
N SER A 17 -9.86 10.45 6.25
CA SER A 17 -9.56 9.09 6.68
C SER A 17 -9.45 8.15 5.47
N PRO A 18 -8.59 7.11 5.52
CA PRO A 18 -8.50 6.14 4.44
C PRO A 18 -9.86 5.48 4.17
N THR A 19 -10.26 5.44 2.90
CA THR A 19 -11.50 4.79 2.44
C THR A 19 -11.30 3.29 2.14
N PHE A 20 -10.10 2.78 2.37
CA PHE A 20 -9.69 1.39 2.16
C PHE A 20 -9.19 0.76 3.47
N PRO A 21 -9.26 -0.57 3.61
CA PRO A 21 -8.83 -1.25 4.84
C PRO A 21 -7.32 -1.09 5.06
N VAL A 22 -6.93 -0.77 6.30
CA VAL A 22 -5.54 -0.78 6.74
C VAL A 22 -5.30 -2.05 7.56
N LEU A 23 -4.44 -2.92 7.06
CA LEU A 23 -4.09 -4.20 7.69
C LEU A 23 -2.82 -4.07 8.54
N LEU A 24 -2.70 -4.91 9.57
CA LEU A 24 -1.56 -4.90 10.49
C LEU A 24 -0.74 -6.18 10.38
N ASP A 25 0.43 -6.07 9.75
CA ASP A 25 1.41 -7.15 9.68
C ASP A 25 2.38 -7.07 10.87
N GLN A 26 1.90 -7.45 12.06
CA GLN A 26 2.66 -7.28 13.31
C GLN A 26 3.96 -8.09 13.37
N HIS A 27 4.07 -9.13 12.54
CA HIS A 27 5.21 -10.06 12.50
C HIS A 27 6.00 -9.96 11.19
N SER A 28 5.71 -8.95 10.36
CA SER A 28 6.35 -8.74 9.05
C SER A 28 6.24 -9.93 8.09
N GLN A 29 5.28 -10.84 8.29
CA GLN A 29 5.16 -12.05 7.46
C GLN A 29 4.79 -11.72 6.01
N VAL A 30 3.88 -10.76 5.83
CA VAL A 30 3.47 -10.31 4.48
C VAL A 30 4.60 -9.50 3.86
N ALA A 31 5.22 -8.58 4.62
CA ALA A 31 6.36 -7.80 4.14
C ALA A 31 7.51 -8.71 3.64
N HIS A 32 7.86 -9.76 4.40
CA HIS A 32 8.86 -10.75 3.99
C HIS A 32 8.42 -11.56 2.76
N ALA A 33 7.16 -12.00 2.70
CA ALA A 33 6.63 -12.75 1.56
C ALA A 33 6.66 -11.93 0.25
N PHE A 34 6.49 -10.61 0.34
CA PHE A 34 6.60 -9.69 -0.80
C PHE A 34 8.04 -9.22 -1.07
N GLY A 35 9.02 -9.61 -0.24
CA GLY A 35 10.42 -9.21 -0.40
C GLY A 35 10.67 -7.71 -0.16
N VAL A 36 9.92 -7.10 0.77
CA VAL A 36 10.08 -5.68 1.12
C VAL A 36 11.42 -5.49 1.85
N MET A 37 12.33 -4.72 1.26
CA MET A 37 13.63 -4.37 1.85
C MET A 37 13.68 -2.94 2.37
N ASP A 38 12.93 -2.03 1.74
CA ASP A 38 12.91 -0.60 2.06
C ASP A 38 11.46 -0.10 2.17
N ILE A 39 11.25 1.00 2.90
CA ILE A 39 9.93 1.62 3.07
C ILE A 39 9.92 3.09 2.59
N PRO A 40 8.78 3.60 2.07
CA PRO A 40 7.62 2.82 1.67
C PRO A 40 7.90 1.97 0.43
N THR A 41 7.27 0.80 0.34
CA THR A 41 7.23 -0.03 -0.86
C THR A 41 5.77 -0.28 -1.25
N THR A 42 5.46 -0.16 -2.53
CA THR A 42 4.12 -0.38 -3.09
C THR A 42 4.18 -1.34 -4.26
N TYR A 43 3.20 -2.23 -4.33
CA TYR A 43 3.03 -3.17 -5.44
C TYR A 43 1.69 -2.91 -6.12
N LEU A 44 1.68 -2.98 -7.46
CA LEU A 44 0.47 -3.02 -8.26
C LEU A 44 0.26 -4.45 -8.72
N ILE A 45 -0.89 -5.01 -8.36
CA ILE A 45 -1.27 -6.38 -8.68
C ILE A 45 -2.43 -6.34 -9.67
N ASP A 46 -2.35 -7.10 -10.76
CA ASP A 46 -3.41 -7.19 -11.76
C ASP A 46 -4.55 -8.14 -11.35
N LYS A 47 -5.57 -8.26 -12.22
CA LYS A 47 -6.73 -9.14 -11.98
C LYS A 47 -6.38 -10.62 -11.94
N GLN A 48 -5.21 -11.03 -12.45
CA GLN A 48 -4.73 -12.40 -12.44
C GLN A 48 -3.90 -12.69 -11.16
N GLY A 49 -3.68 -11.69 -10.30
CA GLY A 49 -2.90 -11.82 -9.09
C GLY A 49 -1.40 -11.67 -9.32
N LEU A 50 -0.96 -11.16 -10.48
CA LEU A 50 0.45 -10.95 -10.80
C LEU A 50 0.89 -9.55 -10.40
N ILE A 51 2.09 -9.44 -9.84
CA ILE A 51 2.75 -8.14 -9.58
C ILE A 51 3.21 -7.58 -10.93
N VAL A 52 2.55 -6.51 -11.39
CA VAL A 52 2.85 -5.87 -12.67
C VAL A 52 3.70 -4.61 -12.52
N ARG A 53 3.75 -4.01 -11.32
CA ARG A 53 4.65 -2.90 -10.98
C ARG A 53 5.07 -2.97 -9.51
N GLN A 54 6.27 -2.45 -9.22
CA GLN A 54 6.80 -2.19 -7.88
C GLN A 54 7.32 -0.77 -7.82
N ALA A 55 7.12 -0.08 -6.70
CA ALA A 55 7.68 1.23 -6.40
C ALA A 55 8.31 1.22 -5.01
N VAL A 56 9.58 1.63 -4.93
CA VAL A 56 10.31 1.85 -3.67
C VAL A 56 10.50 3.36 -3.48
N GLY A 57 10.18 3.86 -2.29
CA GLY A 57 10.18 5.27 -1.93
C GLY A 57 8.86 5.98 -2.26
N GLY A 58 8.70 7.21 -1.75
CA GLY A 58 7.48 8.01 -1.93
C GLY A 58 7.21 8.37 -3.40
N ARG A 59 5.93 8.44 -3.77
CA ARG A 59 5.46 8.85 -5.10
C ARG A 59 4.23 9.73 -4.97
N ASP A 60 3.98 10.56 -5.98
CA ASP A 60 2.70 11.24 -6.15
C ASP A 60 1.70 10.30 -6.82
N TYR A 61 0.90 9.61 -6.00
CA TYR A 61 -0.10 8.65 -6.46
C TYR A 61 -1.32 9.30 -7.14
N ASP A 62 -1.47 10.62 -7.03
CA ASP A 62 -2.54 11.37 -7.70
C ASP A 62 -2.14 11.80 -9.13
N SER A 63 -0.91 11.50 -9.55
CA SER A 63 -0.42 11.86 -10.88
C SER A 63 -1.24 11.21 -12.01
N PRO A 64 -1.50 11.93 -13.12
CA PRO A 64 -2.23 11.37 -14.27
C PRO A 64 -1.60 10.09 -14.84
N ALA A 65 -0.27 9.96 -14.78
CA ALA A 65 0.45 8.80 -15.28
C ALA A 65 0.16 7.52 -14.47
N ILE A 66 0.06 7.62 -13.15
CA ILE A 66 -0.30 6.48 -12.29
C ILE A 66 -1.75 6.08 -12.54
N ARG A 67 -2.65 7.06 -12.66
CA ARG A 67 -4.05 6.80 -12.98
C ARG A 67 -4.20 6.05 -14.31
N GLN A 68 -3.54 6.51 -15.37
CA GLN A 68 -3.55 5.83 -16.67
C GLN A 68 -3.01 4.39 -16.60
N THR A 69 -1.96 4.18 -15.79
CA THR A 69 -1.39 2.84 -15.57
C THR A 69 -2.41 1.89 -14.94
N ILE A 70 -3.15 2.36 -13.93
CA ILE A 70 -4.18 1.56 -13.26
C ILE A 70 -5.35 1.29 -14.22
N GLU A 71 -5.85 2.31 -14.90
CA GLU A 71 -6.97 2.20 -15.85
C GLU A 71 -6.67 1.22 -17.00
N ALA A 72 -5.42 1.13 -17.45
CA ALA A 72 -5.00 0.16 -18.46
C ALA A 72 -5.14 -1.31 -18.00
N LEU A 73 -5.00 -1.57 -16.70
CA LEU A 73 -5.15 -2.91 -16.09
C LEU A 73 -6.61 -3.26 -15.76
N MET A 74 -7.50 -2.26 -15.77
CA MET A 74 -8.92 -2.43 -15.49
C MET A 74 -9.74 -2.81 -16.71
N ARG A 75 -9.16 -2.71 -17.92
CA ARG A 75 -9.77 -3.24 -19.15
C ARG A 75 -9.87 -4.77 -19.07
#